data_AF-A0A4S8KT61-F1
#
_entry.id   AF-A0A4S8KT61-F1
#
_cell.length_a   1.000
_cell.length_b   1.000
_cell.length_c   1.000
_cell.angle_alpha   90.00
_cell.angle_beta   90.00
_cell.angle_gamma   90.00
#
_symmetry.space_group_name_H-M   'P 1'
#
loop_
_entity.id
_entity.type
_entity.pdbx_description
1 polymer ?
#
loop_
_entity_poly.entity_id
_entity_poly.type
_entity_poly.pdbx_seq_one_letter_code
_entity_poly.pdbx_strand_id
1 'polypeptide(L)' 'AEKHNLTLTEIALRWVSHHSALKREYGDAVIIGASSVKHIEENMNDLDKGPLPNEVIEAVDAAWEVARPFAAKYHH' A
#
# COMPACT_ATOMS: atom_id res chain seq x y z
N ALA A 1 -0.17 -4.95 -12.21
CA ALA A 1 0.13 -6.15 -11.39
C ALA A 1 0.88 -7.19 -12.21
N GLU A 2 0.22 -7.87 -13.16
CA GLU A 2 0.80 -8.99 -13.95
C GLU A 2 2.09 -8.63 -14.71
N LYS A 3 2.13 -7.46 -15.36
CA LYS A 3 3.32 -6.98 -16.10
C LYS A 3 4.59 -6.88 -15.24
N HIS A 4 4.44 -6.61 -13.93
CA HIS A 4 5.55 -6.52 -12.98
C HIS A 4 5.67 -7.73 -12.06
N ASN A 5 4.85 -8.77 -12.29
CA ASN A 5 4.77 -9.94 -11.40
C ASN A 5 4.54 -9.55 -9.92
N LEU A 6 3.72 -8.52 -9.68
CA LEU A 6 3.37 -8.04 -8.34
C LEU A 6 1.97 -8.49 -7.96
N THR A 7 1.78 -8.87 -6.69
CA THR A 7 0.45 -9.11 -6.13
C THR A 7 -0.23 -7.78 -5.78
N LEU A 8 -1.57 -7.76 -5.70
CA LEU A 8 -2.30 -6.56 -5.26
C LEU A 8 -1.97 -6.18 -3.81
N THR A 9 -1.78 -7.16 -2.94
CA THR A 9 -1.39 -6.96 -1.54
C THR A 9 -0.01 -6.30 -1.46
N GLU A 10 0.96 -6.80 -2.22
CA GLU A 10 2.31 -6.22 -2.30
C GLU A 10 2.26 -4.77 -2.77
N ILE A 11 1.46 -4.47 -3.80
CA ILE A 11 1.28 -3.11 -4.32
C ILE A 11 0.70 -2.22 -3.22
N ALA A 12 -0.36 -2.64 -2.53
CA ALA A 12 -0.97 -1.85 -1.48
C ALA A 12 0.01 -1.55 -0.32
N LEU A 13 0.73 -2.56 0.16
CA LEU A 13 1.68 -2.43 1.26
C LEU A 13 2.85 -1.51 0.90
N ARG A 14 3.46 -1.72 -0.27
CA ARG A 14 4.59 -0.90 -0.74
C ARG A 14 4.15 0.53 -1.05
N TRP A 15 2.92 0.74 -1.54
CA TRP A 15 2.38 2.07 -1.74
C TRP A 15 2.23 2.82 -0.41
N VAL A 16 1.66 2.18 0.62
CA VAL A 16 1.53 2.81 1.94
C VAL A 16 2.90 3.15 2.55
N SER A 17 3.90 2.25 2.41
CA SER A 17 5.24 2.44 3.00
C SER A 17 6.08 3.52 2.32
N HIS A 18 5.97 3.67 0.98
CA HIS A 18 6.90 4.50 0.19
C HIS A 18 6.26 5.69 -0.53
N HIS A 19 4.95 5.66 -0.76
CA HIS A 19 4.24 6.61 -1.63
C HIS A 19 3.05 7.30 -0.96
N SER A 20 2.78 7.00 0.31
CA SER A 20 1.76 7.69 1.10
C SER A 20 2.29 8.99 1.71
N ALA A 21 1.41 9.71 2.40
CA ALA A 21 1.79 10.89 3.18
C ALA A 21 2.52 10.54 4.50
N LEU A 22 2.64 9.26 4.86
CA LEU A 22 3.25 8.83 6.12
C LEU A 22 4.76 9.07 6.10
N LYS A 23 5.28 9.57 7.21
CA LYS A 23 6.70 9.87 7.36
C LYS A 23 7.24 9.32 8.68
N ARG A 24 8.19 8.39 8.55
CA ARG A 24 8.85 7.75 9.70
C ARG A 24 9.53 8.75 10.65
N GLU A 25 9.98 9.90 10.12
CA GLU A 25 10.58 10.98 10.91
C GLU A 25 9.63 11.59 11.95
N TYR A 26 8.31 11.49 11.74
CA TYR A 26 7.28 11.96 12.68
C TYR A 26 6.74 10.85 13.58
N GLY A 27 7.28 9.63 13.49
CA GLY A 27 6.79 8.47 14.22
C GLY A 27 5.58 7.80 13.57
N ASP A 28 5.24 8.14 12.33
CA ASP A 28 4.16 7.49 11.59
C ASP A 28 4.48 6.01 11.36
N ALA A 29 3.48 5.16 11.57
CA ALA A 29 3.60 3.72 11.45
C ALA A 29 2.37 3.10 10.79
N VAL A 30 2.56 1.92 10.19
CA VAL A 30 1.51 1.14 9.56
C VAL A 30 1.12 0.00 10.49
N ILE A 31 -0.18 -0.12 10.81
CA ILE A 31 -0.71 -1.25 11.58
C ILE A 31 -1.11 -2.35 10.58
N ILE A 32 -0.51 -3.53 10.72
CA ILE A 32 -0.81 -4.68 9.86
C ILE A 32 -1.78 -5.61 10.58
N GLY A 33 -2.94 -5.83 9.96
CA GLY A 33 -3.85 -6.91 10.33
C GLY A 33 -3.61 -8.13 9.45
N ALA A 34 -3.60 -9.33 10.06
CA ALA A 34 -3.49 -10.59 9.33
C ALA A 34 -4.29 -11.69 10.02
N SER A 35 -4.81 -12.62 9.23
CA SER A 35 -5.59 -13.77 9.72
C SER A 35 -4.75 -15.02 9.98
N SER A 36 -3.46 -15.01 9.62
CA SER A 36 -2.52 -16.11 9.85
C SER A 36 -1.10 -15.58 9.99
N VAL A 37 -0.22 -16.36 10.62
CA VAL A 37 1.21 -16.02 10.77
C VAL A 37 1.90 -15.89 9.40
N LYS A 38 1.57 -16.80 8.46
CA LYS A 38 2.11 -16.75 7.10
C LYS A 38 1.81 -15.43 6.39
N HIS A 39 0.57 -14.91 6.53
CA HIS A 39 0.22 -13.61 5.97
C HIS A 39 1.00 -12.46 6.62
N ILE A 40 1.32 -12.54 7.91
CA ILE A 40 2.18 -11.55 8.58
C ILE A 40 3.56 -11.57 7.95
N GLU A 41 4.18 -12.73 7.82
CA GLU A 41 5.54 -12.88 7.27
C GLU A 41 5.61 -12.34 5.83
N GLU A 42 4.64 -12.68 4.99
CA GLU A 42 4.54 -12.18 3.61
C GLU A 42 4.38 -10.65 3.58
N ASN A 43 3.48 -10.10 4.40
CA ASN A 43 3.25 -8.65 4.47
C ASN A 43 4.50 -7.89 4.96
N MET A 44 5.23 -8.43 5.93
CA MET A 44 6.46 -7.82 6.43
C MET A 44 7.55 -7.80 5.35
N ASN A 45 7.72 -8.93 4.65
CA ASN A 45 8.64 -9.00 3.52
C ASN A 45 8.29 -7.98 2.42
N ASP A 46 7.01 -7.76 2.15
CA ASP A 46 6.56 -6.78 1.16
C ASP A 46 6.82 -5.33 1.59
N LEU A 47 6.70 -5.01 2.89
CA LEU A 47 6.95 -3.67 3.42
C LEU A 47 8.44 -3.28 3.42
N ASP A 48 9.33 -4.27 3.52
CA ASP A 48 10.78 -4.08 3.44
C ASP A 48 11.30 -3.91 2.00
N LYS A 49 10.49 -4.26 0.99
CA LYS A 49 10.83 -4.03 -0.41
C LYS A 49 10.85 -2.53 -0.71
N GLY A 50 11.60 -2.15 -1.75
CA GLY A 50 11.73 -0.76 -2.19
C GLY A 50 10.48 -0.17 -2.87
N PRO A 51 10.59 1.06 -3.41
CA PRO A 51 9.48 1.75 -4.05
C PRO A 51 8.93 1.00 -5.27
N LEU A 52 7.63 1.18 -5.53
CA LEU A 52 6.97 0.64 -6.73
C LEU A 52 7.43 1.33 -8.03
N PRO A 53 7.36 0.64 -9.19
CA PRO A 53 7.57 1.26 -10.49
C PRO A 53 6.54 2.37 -10.77
N ASN A 54 6.96 3.44 -11.47
CA ASN A 54 6.11 4.61 -11.75
C ASN A 54 4.78 4.25 -12.40
N GLU A 55 4.77 3.33 -13.38
CA GLU A 55 3.52 2.93 -14.05
C GLU A 55 2.52 2.25 -13.11
N VAL A 56 2.98 1.63 -12.02
CA VAL A 56 2.10 1.05 -11.00
C VAL A 56 1.53 2.16 -10.13
N ILE A 57 2.33 3.18 -9.79
CA ILE A 57 1.89 4.34 -9.01
C ILE A 57 0.80 5.09 -9.78
N GLU A 58 1.04 5.41 -11.06
CA GLU A 58 0.08 6.10 -11.92
C GLU A 58 -1.25 5.33 -12.02
N ALA A 59 -1.19 4.00 -12.10
CA ALA A 59 -2.39 3.17 -12.13
C ALA A 59 -3.16 3.18 -10.79
N VAL A 60 -2.45 3.20 -9.65
CA VAL A 60 -3.07 3.31 -8.32
C VAL A 60 -3.71 4.68 -8.13
N ASP A 61 -3.05 5.76 -8.55
CA ASP A 61 -3.58 7.12 -8.47
C ASP A 61 -4.85 7.28 -9.35
N ALA A 62 -4.83 6.72 -10.56
CA ALA A 62 -6.01 6.70 -11.42
C ALA A 62 -7.17 5.90 -10.79
N ALA A 63 -6.87 4.77 -10.14
CA ALA A 63 -7.87 3.99 -9.42
C ALA A 63 -8.45 4.77 -8.22
N TRP A 64 -7.63 5.55 -7.52
CA TRP A 64 -8.08 6.41 -6.44
C TRP A 64 -9.06 7.48 -6.91
N GLU A 65 -8.84 8.13 -8.06
CA GLU A 65 -9.81 9.11 -8.59
C GLU A 65 -11.20 8.51 -8.83
N VAL A 66 -11.26 7.24 -9.22
CA VAL A 66 -12.52 6.50 -9.40
C VAL A 66 -13.15 6.13 -8.06
N ALA A 67 -12.35 5.76 -7.06
CA ALA A 67 -12.82 5.31 -5.75
C ALA A 67 -13.18 6.47 -4.80
N ARG A 68 -12.51 7.63 -4.93
CA ARG A 68 -12.61 8.79 -4.03
C ARG A 68 -14.06 9.24 -3.75
N PRO A 69 -14.99 9.32 -4.72
CA PRO A 69 -16.38 9.73 -4.46
C PRO A 69 -17.13 8.79 -3.51
N PHE A 70 -16.68 7.54 -3.37
CA PHE A 70 -17.29 6.51 -2.54
C PHE A 70 -16.55 6.32 -1.20
N ALA A 71 -15.47 7.05 -0.96
CA ALA A 71 -14.71 6.94 0.27
C ALA A 71 -15.48 7.54 1.46
N ALA A 72 -15.62 6.76 2.53
CA ALA A 72 -16.19 7.25 3.78
C ALA A 72 -15.27 8.30 4.42
N LYS A 73 -15.84 9.30 5.09
CA LYS A 73 -15.06 10.23 5.91
C LYS A 73 -14.39 9.48 7.05
N TYR A 74 -13.12 9.78 7.31
CA TYR A 74 -12.35 9.17 8.40
C TYR A 74 -12.69 9.76 9.79
N HIS A 75 -13.38 10.90 9.82
CA HIS A 75 -13.87 11.58 11.02
C HIS A 75 -15.28 12.12 10.77
N HIS A 76 -15.96 12.48 11.85
CA HIS A 76 -17.30 13.08 11.82
C HIS A 76 -17.22 14.60 11.77
#